data_AF-A0A8C6Z6I5-F1
#
_entry.id   AF-A0A8C6Z6I5-F1
#
_cell.length_a   1.000
_cell.length_b   1.000
_cell.length_c   1.000
_cell.angle_alpha   90.00
_cell.angle_beta   90.00
_cell.angle_gamma   90.00
#
_symmetry.space_group_name_H-M   'P 1'
#
loop_
_entity.id
_entity.type
_entity.pdbx_description
1 polymer ?
#
loop_
_entity_poly.entity_id
_entity_poly.type
_entity_poly.pdbx_seq_one_letter_code
_entity_poly.pdbx_strand_id
1 'polypeptide(L)' 'WGWERDKLRTGEKAVVRFRFIKHPEYLKIGAKLLFREGVTKGIGHVTDLQAITTKENAATMG' A
#
# COMPACT_ATOMS: atom_id res chain seq x y z
N TRP A 1 -24.54 -5.31 6.70
CA TRP A 1 -23.41 -4.50 7.18
C TRP A 1 -22.56 -4.12 5.98
N GLY A 2 -22.62 -2.84 5.58
CA GLY A 2 -22.32 -2.38 4.22
C GLY A 2 -20.83 -2.17 3.91
N TRP A 3 -20.44 -2.63 2.72
CA TRP A 3 -19.13 -2.47 2.09
C TRP A 3 -19.08 -1.18 1.26
N GLU A 4 -19.33 -0.03 1.90
CA GLU A 4 -19.14 1.31 1.31
C GLU A 4 -17.80 1.94 1.76
N ARG A 5 -17.12 1.34 2.75
CA ARG A 5 -15.95 1.91 3.45
C ARG A 5 -14.60 1.70 2.74
N ASP A 6 -14.56 1.10 1.56
CA ASP A 6 -13.30 0.73 0.89
C ASP A 6 -12.75 1.82 -0.03
N LYS A 7 -13.42 2.98 -0.16
CA LYS A 7 -12.99 4.08 -1.03
C LYS A 7 -12.65 5.31 -0.22
N LEU A 8 -11.40 5.75 -0.32
CA LEU A 8 -10.95 7.00 0.26
C LEU A 8 -11.46 8.18 -0.57
N ARG A 9 -12.08 9.15 0.11
CA ARG A 9 -12.47 10.44 -0.49
C ARG A 9 -11.37 11.48 -0.28
N THR A 10 -11.39 12.55 -1.09
CA THR A 10 -10.45 13.66 -0.93
C THR A 10 -10.56 14.28 0.46
N GLY A 11 -9.42 14.50 1.11
CA GLY A 11 -9.32 15.08 2.45
C GLY A 11 -9.36 14.06 3.59
N GLU A 12 -9.65 12.79 3.30
CA GLU A 12 -9.60 11.73 4.30
C GLU A 12 -8.17 11.27 4.58
N LYS A 13 -7.94 10.83 5.82
CA LYS A 13 -6.70 10.18 6.24
C LYS A 13 -6.98 8.70 6.46
N ALA A 14 -6.08 7.86 5.98
CA ALA A 14 -6.16 6.42 6.20
C ALA A 14 -4.78 5.78 6.24
N VAL A 15 -4.73 4.58 6.81
CA VAL A 15 -3.60 3.68 6.71
C VAL A 15 -3.79 2.82 5.47
N VAL A 16 -2.80 2.83 4.58
CA VAL A 16 -2.82 2.09 3.32
C VAL A 16 -1.60 1.17 3.25
N ARG A 17 -1.79 -0.01 2.67
CA ARG A 17 -0.71 -0.99 2.46
C ARG A 17 -0.31 -0.99 1.00
N PHE A 18 0.97 -0.77 0.74
CA PHE A 18 1.56 -0.86 -0.59
C PHE A 18 2.43 -2.11 -0.71
N ARG A 19 2.57 -2.62 -1.94
CA ARG A 19 3.52 -3.67 -2.30
C ARG A 19 4.36 -3.20 -3.47
N PHE A 20 5.66 -3.41 -3.40
CA PHE A 20 6.55 -3.18 -4.54
C PHE A 20 6.18 -4.12 -5.69
N ILE A 21 5.94 -3.56 -6.88
CA ILE A 21 5.55 -4.35 -8.06
C ILE A 21 6.78 -4.86 -8.81
N LYS A 22 7.82 -4.03 -8.97
CA LYS A 22 9.00 -4.34 -9.78
C LYS A 22 10.16 -4.85 -8.93
N HIS A 23 10.71 -3.97 -8.10
CA HIS A 23 11.85 -4.29 -7.25
C HIS A 23 11.61 -3.74 -5.84
N PRO A 24 12.03 -4.45 -4.80
CA PRO A 24 12.03 -3.90 -3.45
C PRO A 24 13.00 -2.73 -3.38
N GLU A 25 12.59 -1.64 -2.73
CA GLU A 25 13.45 -0.49 -2.46
C GLU A 25 13.71 -0.36 -0.95
N TYR A 26 14.83 0.25 -0.59
CA TYR A 26 15.12 0.57 0.80
C TYR A 26 14.13 1.62 1.31
N LEU A 27 13.44 1.31 2.40
CA LEU A 27 12.43 2.17 3.00
C LEU A 27 12.63 2.21 4.51
N LYS A 28 12.35 3.37 5.11
CA LYS A 28 12.49 3.60 6.56
C LYS A 28 11.17 4.09 7.13
N ILE A 29 10.83 3.65 8.34
CA ILE A 29 9.70 4.21 9.10
C ILE A 29 9.88 5.72 9.25
N GLY A 30 8.81 6.47 9.03
CA GLY A 30 8.80 7.94 9.02
C GLY A 30 9.24 8.57 7.70
N ALA A 31 9.71 7.79 6.72
CA ALA A 31 9.99 8.34 5.39
C ALA A 31 8.71 8.90 4.75
N LYS A 32 8.82 10.05 4.07
CA LYS A 32 7.70 10.65 3.33
C LYS A 32 7.45 9.88 2.04
N LEU A 33 6.18 9.56 1.80
CA LEU A 33 5.71 8.90 0.59
C LEU A 33 4.70 9.78 -0.13
N LEU A 34 4.78 9.78 -1.45
CA LEU A 34 3.82 10.41 -2.34
C LEU A 34 3.48 9.40 -3.43
N PHE A 35 2.18 9.10 -3.61
CA PHE A 35 1.74 8.16 -4.63
C PHE A 35 0.89 8.86 -5.69
N ARG A 36 1.08 8.43 -6.94
CA ARG A 36 0.55 9.10 -8.13
C ARG A 36 -0.12 8.11 -9.06
N GLU A 37 -1.21 8.57 -9.65
CA GLU A 37 -1.85 7.99 -10.82
C GLU A 37 -2.10 9.16 -11.78
N GLY A 38 -1.06 9.53 -12.51
CA GLY A 38 -0.94 10.83 -13.20
C GLY A 38 -0.57 11.97 -12.25
N VAL A 39 -1.56 12.46 -11.48
CA VAL A 39 -1.38 13.51 -10.45
C VAL A 39 -1.17 12.90 -9.06
N THR A 40 -0.69 13.71 -8.11
CA THR A 40 -0.58 13.33 -6.69
C THR A 40 -1.95 12.96 -6.14
N LYS A 41 -2.09 11.70 -5.69
CA LYS A 41 -3.33 11.19 -5.08
C LYS A 41 -3.26 11.23 -3.55
N GLY A 42 -2.07 11.16 -2.98
CA GLY A 42 -1.88 11.28 -1.54
C GLY A 42 -0.43 11.48 -1.14
N ILE A 43 -0.27 11.99 0.08
CA ILE A 43 1.00 12.20 0.75
C ILE A 43 0.89 11.63 2.17
N GLY A 44 1.96 10.98 2.64
CA GLY A 44 1.97 10.37 3.95
C GLY A 44 3.36 10.01 4.43
N HIS A 45 3.42 9.28 5.53
CA HIS A 45 4.65 8.75 6.10
C HIS A 45 4.55 7.24 6.24
N VAL A 46 5.66 6.53 6.10
CA VAL A 46 5.74 5.09 6.36
C VAL A 46 5.52 4.84 7.84
N THR A 47 4.50 4.06 8.18
CA THR A 47 4.21 3.70 9.58
C THR A 47 4.73 2.31 9.94
N ASP A 48 4.91 1.44 8.94
CA ASP A 48 5.28 0.03 9.15
C ASP A 48 5.92 -0.57 7.90
N LEU A 49 6.83 -1.53 8.08
CA LEU A 49 7.54 -2.23 7.00
C LEU A 49 7.25 -3.73 7.09
N GLN A 50 6.59 -4.25 6.05
CA GLN A 50 6.21 -5.65 5.97
C GLN A 50 7.23 -6.42 5.12
N ALA A 51 7.75 -7.53 5.64
CA ALA A 51 8.62 -8.42 4.89
C ALA A 51 7.86 -9.01 3.68
N ILE A 52 8.54 -9.15 2.53
CA ILE A 52 7.95 -9.83 1.37
C ILE A 52 7.88 -11.32 1.71
N THR A 53 6.72 -11.79 2.17
CA THR A 53 6.46 -13.22 2.31
C THR A 53 5.93 -13.75 0.99
N THR A 54 6.73 -14.56 0.28
CA THR A 54 6.25 -15.32 -0.88
C THR A 54 5.24 -16.37 -0.40
N LYS A 55 3.95 -16.02 -0.34
CA LYS A 55 2.83 -16.95 -0.18
C LYS A 55 1.92 -16.93 -1.41
N GLU A 56 2.51 -16.93 -2.60
CA GLU A 56 1.80 -17.10 -3.87
C GLU A 56 2.56 -18.16 -4.68
N ASN A 57 2.18 -19.43 -4.49
CA ASN A 57 2.37 -20.58 -5.40
C ASN A 57 1.76 -21.89 -4.83
N ALA A 58 0.68 -21.83 -4.03
CA ALA A 58 0.07 -23.02 -3.42
C ALA A 58 -1.43 -23.20 -3.74
N ALA A 59 -1.99 -22.45 -4.70
CA ALA A 59 -3.43 -22.47 -4.98
C ALA A 59 -3.79 -22.69 -6.47
N THR A 60 -2.97 -23.39 -7.25
CA THR A 60 -3.34 -23.79 -8.62
C THR A 60 -2.93 -25.23 -9.00
N MET A 61 -2.70 -26.11 -8.01
CA MET A 61 -2.75 -27.55 -8.26
C MET A 61 -3.69 -28.18 -7.24
N GLY A 62 -4.90 -28.46 -7.69
CA GLY A 62 -6.01 -29.04 -6.95
C GLY A 62 -7.30 -28.88 -7.75
#